data_AF-A0A3S4U2M6-F1
#
_entry.id   AF-A0A3S4U2M6-F1
#
_cell.length_a   1.000
_cell.length_b   1.000
_cell.length_c   1.000
_cell.angle_alpha   90.00
_cell.angle_beta   90.00
_cell.angle_gamma   90.00
#
_symmetry.space_group_name_H-M   'P 1'
#
loop_
_entity.id
_entity.type
_entity.pdbx_description
1 polymer ?
#
loop_
_entity_poly.entity_id
_entity_poly.type
_entity_poly.pdbx_seq_one_letter_code
_entity_poly.pdbx_strand_id
1 'polypeptide(L)'
;MIGSLFAMPRVTNVAYEMAWLPLNIVDDSSHAHFIFSLIFNIVGMLFMLRPNTIISTVGKFMTPALLVLLVVVAVNVIISPLSDIVEPSKAYATNPAITSGLISGYQTMDVLAAIAFGGIVARALAVRDVTSPQKVMKYTISAGLISVLLLAMLYFSLFYLGATSAQVADGATNGGQIFSRYVNALFGFTGTWIMSGIIILANMTTLVGVTSACADYFSKFHVRLSYPFWVVVFTIVTTTVAQTGLTELLRITIPALLLIYPVAIMLVLLQIVRSKLPNIKFSYYFTLLVTVFFSACDSLKNVDLLPQTLENLLSHLPLYSDGMAWLIPAFVALALSLLLGRKKV
;
A
#
# COMPACT_ATOMS: atom_id res chain seq x y z
N MET A 1 2.73 9.08 11.87
CA MET A 1 3.86 8.18 12.17
C MET A 1 3.84 6.90 11.34
N ILE A 2 2.67 6.32 11.01
CA ILE A 2 2.58 5.13 10.13
C ILE A 2 3.26 5.35 8.77
N GLY A 3 3.02 6.51 8.13
CA GLY A 3 3.69 6.86 6.87
C GLY A 3 5.22 6.94 6.97
N SER A 4 5.75 7.52 8.06
CA SER A 4 7.20 7.72 8.22
C SER A 4 7.98 6.48 8.65
N LEU A 5 7.35 5.58 9.40
CA LEU A 5 8.01 4.37 9.92
C LEU A 5 7.86 3.15 9.01
N PHE A 6 6.81 3.09 8.18
CA PHE A 6 6.53 1.90 7.37
C PHE A 6 6.53 2.16 5.87
N ALA A 7 5.84 3.21 5.42
CA ALA A 7 5.70 3.47 3.99
C ALA A 7 7.01 3.97 3.36
N MET A 8 7.65 4.98 3.97
CA MET A 8 8.88 5.59 3.40
C MET A 8 10.04 4.60 3.30
N PRO A 9 10.41 3.81 4.34
CA PRO A 9 11.52 2.86 4.25
C PRO A 9 11.25 1.75 3.22
N ARG A 10 9.99 1.33 3.10
CA ARG A 10 9.59 0.33 2.11
C ARG A 10 9.81 0.84 0.69
N VAL A 11 9.44 2.07 0.40
CA VAL A 11 9.63 2.69 -0.92
C VAL A 11 11.12 2.71 -1.30
N THR A 12 12.00 3.01 -0.34
CA THR A 12 13.46 2.92 -0.55
C THR A 12 13.92 1.48 -0.83
N ASN A 13 13.48 0.51 -0.01
CA ASN A 13 13.91 -0.89 -0.16
C ASN A 13 13.37 -1.52 -1.45
N VAL A 14 12.15 -1.16 -1.86
CA VAL A 14 11.56 -1.55 -3.14
C VAL A 14 12.38 -0.96 -4.30
N ALA A 15 12.81 0.30 -4.22
CA ALA A 15 13.67 0.89 -5.25
C ALA A 15 15.03 0.18 -5.33
N TYR A 16 15.61 -0.23 -4.20
CA TYR A 16 16.85 -1.00 -4.19
C TYR A 16 16.67 -2.39 -4.80
N GLU A 17 15.75 -3.19 -4.25
CA GLU A 17 15.61 -4.59 -4.62
C GLU A 17 15.02 -4.80 -6.02
N MET A 18 14.09 -3.93 -6.42
CA MET A 18 13.36 -4.11 -7.68
C MET A 18 13.96 -3.29 -8.83
N ALA A 19 14.77 -2.26 -8.56
CA ALA A 19 15.36 -1.41 -9.58
C ALA A 19 16.89 -1.49 -9.62
N TRP A 20 17.56 -1.42 -8.48
CA TRP A 20 19.02 -1.37 -8.44
C TRP A 20 19.65 -2.76 -8.61
N LEU A 21 19.24 -3.74 -7.80
CA LEU A 21 19.79 -5.10 -7.84
C LEU A 21 19.72 -5.75 -9.23
N PRO A 22 18.61 -5.66 -9.98
CA PRO A 22 18.54 -6.32 -11.29
C PRO A 22 19.49 -5.74 -12.35
N LEU A 23 20.06 -4.56 -12.13
CA LEU A 23 21.06 -3.99 -13.05
C LEU A 23 22.40 -4.72 -12.96
N ASN A 24 22.64 -5.51 -11.90
CA ASN A 24 23.88 -6.26 -11.66
C ASN A 24 25.15 -5.39 -11.81
N ILE A 25 25.07 -4.10 -11.45
CA ILE A 25 26.22 -3.17 -11.50
C ILE A 25 27.14 -3.38 -10.28
N VAL A 26 26.54 -3.72 -9.14
CA VAL A 26 27.22 -3.95 -7.86
C VAL A 26 26.60 -5.19 -7.21
N ASP A 27 27.44 -6.03 -6.62
CA ASP A 27 26.98 -7.19 -5.86
C ASP A 27 26.12 -6.77 -4.66
N ASP A 28 25.09 -7.57 -4.38
CA ASP A 28 24.23 -7.32 -3.23
C ASP A 28 25.04 -7.39 -1.94
N SER A 29 25.14 -6.25 -1.25
CA SER A 29 25.87 -6.12 0.00
C SER A 29 25.22 -5.05 0.87
N SER A 30 25.34 -5.22 2.18
CA SER A 30 24.83 -4.24 3.15
C SER A 30 25.39 -2.82 2.92
N HIS A 31 26.61 -2.73 2.37
CA HIS A 31 27.24 -1.47 1.98
C HIS A 31 26.62 -0.86 0.72
N ALA A 32 26.37 -1.65 -0.32
CA ALA A 32 25.69 -1.19 -1.53
C ALA A 32 24.27 -0.70 -1.22
N HIS A 33 23.54 -1.44 -0.38
CA HIS A 33 22.21 -1.05 0.08
C HIS A 33 22.22 0.27 0.84
N PHE A 34 23.16 0.45 1.78
CA PHE A 34 23.28 1.69 2.55
C PHE A 34 23.56 2.89 1.64
N ILE A 35 24.52 2.77 0.72
CA ILE A 35 24.90 3.85 -0.20
C ILE A 35 23.70 4.21 -1.10
N PHE A 36 23.02 3.21 -1.66
CA PHE A 36 21.84 3.44 -2.48
C PHE A 36 20.73 4.14 -1.69
N SER A 37 20.40 3.62 -0.50
CA SER A 37 19.37 4.19 0.38
C SER A 37 19.67 5.64 0.74
N LEU A 38 20.93 5.94 1.09
CA LEU A 38 21.38 7.29 1.42
C LEU A 38 21.24 8.25 0.23
N ILE A 39 21.75 7.87 -0.95
CA ILE A 39 21.68 8.70 -2.15
C ILE A 39 20.22 8.92 -2.56
N PHE A 40 19.42 7.84 -2.63
CA PHE A 40 18.02 7.89 -3.03
C PHE A 40 17.21 8.81 -2.11
N ASN A 41 17.37 8.69 -0.80
CA ASN A 41 16.67 9.52 0.18
C ASN A 41 17.15 10.97 0.17
N ILE A 42 18.45 11.23 0.00
CA ILE A 42 18.99 12.60 -0.13
C ILE A 42 18.45 13.28 -1.39
N VAL A 43 18.44 12.58 -2.53
CA VAL A 43 17.88 13.11 -3.78
C VAL A 43 16.40 13.43 -3.60
N GLY A 44 15.63 12.54 -2.98
CA GLY A 44 14.23 12.79 -2.63
C GLY A 44 14.06 14.02 -1.73
N MET A 45 14.89 14.14 -0.69
CA MET A 45 14.89 15.28 0.23
C MET A 45 15.14 16.61 -0.50
N LEU A 46 16.08 16.65 -1.45
CA LEU A 46 16.36 17.85 -2.25
C LEU A 46 15.15 18.28 -3.09
N PHE A 47 14.38 17.34 -3.63
CA PHE A 47 13.11 17.63 -4.31
C PHE A 47 12.05 18.17 -3.34
N MET A 48 11.94 17.58 -2.14
CA MET A 48 10.96 17.98 -1.12
C MET A 48 11.24 19.39 -0.56
N LEU A 49 12.51 19.77 -0.46
CA LEU A 49 12.97 21.08 0.05
C LEU A 49 12.83 22.21 -0.98
N ARG A 50 12.54 21.91 -2.25
CA ARG A 50 12.29 22.91 -3.31
C ARG A 50 10.80 22.87 -3.71
N PRO A 51 9.92 23.69 -3.10
CA PRO A 51 8.46 23.60 -3.27
C PRO A 51 7.95 23.78 -4.71
N ASN A 52 8.66 24.55 -5.55
CA ASN A 52 8.20 24.88 -6.90
C ASN A 52 8.35 23.75 -7.94
N THR A 53 9.02 22.63 -7.60
CA THR A 53 9.27 21.52 -8.53
C THR A 53 8.44 20.27 -8.27
N ILE A 54 7.86 20.11 -7.08
CA ILE A 54 7.15 18.87 -6.68
C ILE A 54 5.89 18.66 -7.54
N ILE A 55 5.07 19.69 -7.71
CA ILE A 55 3.80 19.56 -8.46
C ILE A 55 4.03 19.67 -9.97
N SER A 56 5.03 20.43 -10.43
CA SER A 56 5.23 20.70 -11.86
C SER A 56 6.09 19.67 -12.60
N THR A 57 7.04 19.01 -11.93
CA THR A 57 7.93 18.02 -12.59
C THR A 57 7.45 16.60 -12.38
N VAL A 58 7.05 16.24 -11.16
CA VAL A 58 6.68 14.86 -10.79
C VAL A 58 5.37 14.44 -11.46
N GLY A 59 4.31 15.23 -11.29
CA GLY A 59 2.99 14.90 -11.86
C GLY A 59 2.90 15.10 -13.38
N LYS A 60 3.67 16.02 -13.96
CA LYS A 60 3.58 16.37 -15.39
C LYS A 60 4.42 15.45 -16.29
N PHE A 61 5.54 14.92 -15.80
CA PHE A 61 6.47 14.13 -16.61
C PHE A 61 6.62 12.69 -16.12
N MET A 62 6.72 12.46 -14.80
CA MET A 62 7.02 11.12 -14.28
C MET A 62 5.80 10.19 -14.36
N THR A 63 4.60 10.66 -13.99
CA THR A 63 3.37 9.84 -14.05
C THR A 63 2.98 9.44 -15.48
N PRO A 64 2.99 10.34 -16.49
CA PRO A 64 2.68 9.95 -17.86
C PRO A 64 3.72 8.99 -18.45
N ALA A 65 5.01 9.20 -18.18
CA ALA A 65 6.07 8.29 -18.65
C ALA A 65 5.90 6.87 -18.07
N LEU A 66 5.60 6.78 -16.77
CA LEU A 66 5.33 5.52 -16.10
C LEU A 66 4.10 4.80 -16.69
N LEU A 67 3.01 5.53 -16.92
CA LEU A 67 1.80 4.97 -17.53
C LEU A 67 2.05 4.46 -18.95
N VAL A 68 2.72 5.25 -19.79
CA VAL A 68 3.06 4.84 -21.17
C VAL A 68 3.85 3.54 -21.14
N LEU A 69 4.85 3.43 -20.28
CA LEU A 69 5.67 2.23 -20.28
C LEU A 69 4.96 1.01 -19.71
N LEU A 70 4.16 1.19 -18.67
CA LEU A 70 3.32 0.11 -18.15
C LEU A 70 2.33 -0.38 -19.21
N VAL A 71 1.77 0.52 -20.03
CA VAL A 71 0.95 0.15 -21.18
C VAL A 71 1.76 -0.63 -22.21
N VAL A 72 2.99 -0.19 -22.54
CA VAL A 72 3.87 -0.93 -23.47
C VAL A 72 4.16 -2.34 -22.95
N VAL A 73 4.50 -2.50 -21.66
CA VAL A 73 4.74 -3.82 -21.06
C VAL A 73 3.46 -4.64 -21.06
N ALA A 74 2.33 -4.07 -20.62
CA ALA A 74 1.03 -4.75 -20.59
C ALA A 74 0.63 -5.28 -21.98
N VAL A 75 0.77 -4.46 -23.02
CA VAL A 75 0.47 -4.84 -24.40
C VAL A 75 1.39 -5.96 -24.87
N ASN A 76 2.70 -5.88 -24.58
CA ASN A 76 3.64 -6.94 -24.97
C ASN A 76 3.39 -8.25 -24.24
N VAL A 77 3.02 -8.23 -22.96
CA VAL A 77 2.69 -9.43 -22.19
C VAL A 77 1.45 -10.11 -22.79
N ILE A 78 0.45 -9.34 -23.22
CA ILE A 78 -0.78 -9.88 -23.82
C ILE A 78 -0.52 -10.46 -25.22
N ILE A 79 0.29 -9.80 -26.04
CA ILE A 79 0.58 -10.23 -27.42
C ILE A 79 1.56 -11.41 -27.44
N SER A 80 2.56 -11.40 -26.57
CA SER A 80 3.66 -12.37 -26.53
C SER A 80 3.90 -12.86 -25.10
N PRO A 81 3.01 -13.72 -24.54
CA PRO A 81 3.24 -14.32 -23.24
C PRO A 81 4.47 -15.24 -23.29
N LEU A 82 5.35 -15.14 -22.29
CA LEU A 82 6.59 -15.93 -22.22
C LEU A 82 6.35 -17.40 -21.85
N SER A 83 5.22 -17.69 -21.20
CA SER A 83 4.80 -19.04 -20.82
C SER A 83 3.28 -19.11 -20.83
N ASP A 84 2.75 -20.31 -21.03
CA ASP A 84 1.35 -20.61 -20.71
C ASP A 84 1.09 -20.43 -19.20
N ILE A 85 -0.17 -20.19 -18.86
CA ILE A 85 -0.63 -20.11 -17.47
C ILE A 85 -0.53 -21.51 -16.88
N VAL A 86 0.35 -21.66 -15.88
CA VAL A 86 0.55 -22.92 -15.14
C VAL A 86 -0.40 -23.03 -13.96
N GLU A 87 -0.48 -24.22 -13.36
CA GLU A 87 -1.24 -24.40 -12.12
C GLU A 87 -0.78 -23.43 -11.02
N PRO A 88 -1.72 -22.91 -10.20
CA PRO A 88 -1.39 -21.98 -9.15
C PRO A 88 -0.38 -22.58 -8.17
N SER A 89 0.57 -21.77 -7.72
CA SER A 89 1.53 -22.19 -6.70
C SER A 89 0.80 -22.64 -5.42
N LYS A 90 1.42 -23.51 -4.63
CA LYS A 90 0.82 -24.07 -3.40
C LYS A 90 0.14 -23.01 -2.53
N ALA A 91 0.73 -21.83 -2.41
CA ALA A 91 0.18 -20.72 -1.63
C ALA A 91 -1.22 -20.24 -2.10
N TYR A 92 -1.48 -20.26 -3.41
CA TYR A 92 -2.78 -19.91 -4.02
C TYR A 92 -3.68 -21.12 -4.27
N ALA A 93 -3.11 -22.34 -4.30
CA ALA A 93 -3.87 -23.57 -4.44
C ALA A 93 -4.51 -24.01 -3.11
N THR A 94 -3.82 -23.79 -1.98
CA THR A 94 -4.32 -24.18 -0.64
C THR A 94 -5.15 -23.11 0.04
N ASN A 95 -4.89 -21.82 -0.24
CA ASN A 95 -5.68 -20.71 0.30
C ASN A 95 -6.58 -20.11 -0.80
N PRO A 96 -7.79 -19.63 -0.48
CA PRO A 96 -8.62 -18.97 -1.47
C PRO A 96 -7.93 -17.71 -2.00
N ALA A 97 -7.81 -17.57 -3.32
CA ALA A 97 -7.16 -16.42 -3.96
C ALA A 97 -7.72 -15.05 -3.50
N ILE A 98 -9.00 -15.01 -3.10
CA ILE A 98 -9.67 -13.82 -2.56
C ILE A 98 -9.04 -13.38 -1.23
N THR A 99 -8.71 -14.31 -0.33
CA THR A 99 -8.20 -13.99 1.00
C THR A 99 -6.75 -13.50 0.92
N SER A 100 -5.93 -14.21 0.13
CA SER A 100 -4.56 -13.77 -0.16
C SER A 100 -4.53 -12.41 -0.86
N GLY A 101 -5.40 -12.18 -1.84
CA GLY A 101 -5.52 -10.89 -2.53
C GLY A 101 -5.90 -9.74 -1.60
N LEU A 102 -6.84 -9.96 -0.66
CA LEU A 102 -7.24 -8.93 0.30
C LEU A 102 -6.09 -8.55 1.25
N ILE A 103 -5.37 -9.54 1.77
CA ILE A 103 -4.23 -9.32 2.68
C ILE A 103 -3.06 -8.67 1.95
N SER A 104 -2.76 -9.11 0.73
CA SER A 104 -1.79 -8.41 -0.12
C SER A 104 -2.21 -6.96 -0.38
N GLY A 105 -3.52 -6.70 -0.49
CA GLY A 105 -4.09 -5.35 -0.56
C GLY A 105 -3.82 -4.48 0.67
N TYR A 106 -3.68 -5.06 1.87
CA TYR A 106 -3.31 -4.26 3.07
C TYR A 106 -1.93 -3.64 2.94
N GLN A 107 -1.06 -4.32 2.21
CA GLN A 107 0.28 -3.82 1.98
C GLN A 107 0.29 -2.60 1.04
N THR A 108 -0.76 -2.30 0.27
CA THR A 108 -0.75 -1.10 -0.59
C THR A 108 -0.88 0.20 0.20
N MET A 109 -1.29 0.15 1.47
CA MET A 109 -1.48 1.33 2.33
C MET A 109 -2.58 2.32 1.85
N ASP A 110 -3.33 1.99 0.79
CA ASP A 110 -4.28 2.90 0.12
C ASP A 110 -5.45 3.34 1.01
N VAL A 111 -6.02 2.45 1.82
CA VAL A 111 -7.16 2.78 2.70
C VAL A 111 -6.73 3.77 3.78
N LEU A 112 -5.56 3.55 4.38
CA LEU A 112 -5.00 4.44 5.40
C LEU A 112 -4.62 5.79 4.79
N ALA A 113 -4.04 5.77 3.59
CA ALA A 113 -3.75 6.97 2.81
C ALA A 113 -5.04 7.75 2.51
N ALA A 114 -6.12 7.09 2.08
CA ALA A 114 -7.40 7.74 1.79
C ALA A 114 -8.00 8.42 3.03
N ILE A 115 -7.92 7.81 4.21
CA ILE A 115 -8.38 8.42 5.47
C ILE A 115 -7.52 9.66 5.82
N ALA A 116 -6.20 9.59 5.64
CA ALA A 116 -5.30 10.70 5.95
C ALA A 116 -5.41 11.87 4.94
N PHE A 117 -5.54 11.55 3.65
CA PHE A 117 -5.50 12.53 2.56
C PHE A 117 -6.87 12.99 2.09
N GLY A 118 -7.97 12.33 2.50
CA GLY A 118 -9.33 12.70 2.07
C GLY A 118 -9.68 14.16 2.38
N GLY A 119 -9.26 14.67 3.54
CA GLY A 119 -9.45 16.08 3.91
C GLY A 119 -8.62 17.06 3.05
N ILE A 120 -7.45 16.64 2.55
CA ILE A 120 -6.63 17.45 1.64
C ILE A 120 -7.31 17.53 0.27
N VAL A 121 -7.82 16.42 -0.25
CA VAL A 121 -8.55 16.38 -1.52
C VAL A 121 -9.81 17.26 -1.46
N ALA A 122 -10.58 17.16 -0.37
CA ALA A 122 -11.77 18.01 -0.18
C ALA A 122 -11.41 19.51 -0.17
N ARG A 123 -10.32 19.90 0.48
CA ARG A 123 -9.83 21.29 0.47
C ARG A 123 -9.33 21.72 -0.90
N ALA A 124 -8.63 20.85 -1.63
CA ALA A 124 -8.16 21.16 -2.97
C ALA A 124 -9.32 21.46 -3.95
N LEU A 125 -10.45 20.75 -3.79
CA LEU A 125 -11.68 21.05 -4.52
C LEU A 125 -12.33 22.36 -4.06
N ALA A 126 -12.31 22.66 -2.76
CA ALA A 126 -12.83 23.92 -2.22
C ALA A 126 -12.08 25.15 -2.74
N VAL A 127 -10.76 25.05 -2.97
CA VAL A 127 -9.93 26.11 -3.58
C VAL A 127 -10.30 26.37 -5.05
N ARG A 128 -11.01 25.44 -5.70
CA ARG A 128 -11.54 25.58 -7.07
C ARG A 128 -13.00 26.04 -7.09
N ASP A 129 -13.44 26.73 -6.03
CA ASP A 129 -14.83 27.20 -5.82
C ASP A 129 -15.90 26.09 -5.79
N VAL A 130 -15.50 24.83 -5.57
CA VAL A 130 -16.42 23.71 -5.36
C VAL A 130 -16.75 23.60 -3.87
N THR A 131 -17.71 24.38 -3.39
CA THR A 131 -18.08 24.44 -1.96
C THR A 131 -19.31 23.61 -1.59
N SER A 132 -20.17 23.27 -2.56
CA SER A 132 -21.36 22.44 -2.30
C SER A 132 -20.96 20.99 -1.98
N PRO A 133 -21.37 20.43 -0.82
CA PRO A 133 -21.02 19.05 -0.43
C PRO A 133 -21.41 18.00 -1.47
N GLN A 134 -22.56 18.20 -2.13
CA GLN A 134 -23.04 17.30 -3.19
C GLN A 134 -22.15 17.35 -4.44
N LYS A 135 -21.68 18.54 -4.83
CA LYS A 135 -20.76 18.70 -5.96
C LYS A 135 -19.38 18.12 -5.65
N VAL A 136 -18.85 18.37 -4.45
CA VAL A 136 -17.59 17.77 -3.97
C VAL A 136 -17.68 16.24 -4.02
N MET A 137 -18.76 15.66 -3.49
CA MET A 137 -18.99 14.22 -3.53
C MET A 137 -19.06 13.69 -4.97
N LYS A 138 -19.86 14.31 -5.85
CA LYS A 138 -20.01 13.88 -7.24
C LYS A 138 -18.68 13.89 -8.00
N TYR A 139 -17.93 14.99 -7.94
CA TYR A 139 -16.65 15.08 -8.63
C TYR A 139 -15.60 14.12 -8.07
N THR A 140 -15.58 13.93 -6.75
CA THR A 140 -14.66 12.97 -6.12
C THR A 140 -14.98 11.54 -6.54
N ILE A 141 -16.26 11.15 -6.58
CA ILE A 141 -16.67 9.81 -7.02
C ILE A 141 -16.37 9.62 -8.50
N SER A 142 -16.69 10.58 -9.36
CA SER A 142 -16.43 10.48 -10.79
C SER A 142 -14.93 10.38 -11.10
N ALA A 143 -14.09 11.21 -10.47
CA ALA A 143 -12.64 11.11 -10.61
C ALA A 143 -12.10 9.79 -10.03
N GLY A 144 -12.62 9.37 -8.88
CA GLY A 144 -12.27 8.10 -8.24
C GLY A 144 -12.58 6.88 -9.11
N LEU A 145 -13.75 6.85 -9.77
CA LEU A 145 -14.14 5.75 -10.66
C LEU A 145 -13.19 5.62 -11.87
N ILE A 146 -12.79 6.75 -12.47
CA ILE A 146 -11.81 6.75 -13.56
C ILE A 146 -10.47 6.19 -13.07
N SER A 147 -10.00 6.67 -11.91
CA SER A 147 -8.75 6.17 -11.31
C SER A 147 -8.80 4.67 -10.98
N VAL A 148 -9.92 4.18 -10.42
CA VAL A 148 -10.11 2.76 -10.11
C VAL A 148 -10.11 1.91 -11.37
N LEU A 149 -10.78 2.35 -12.44
CA LEU A 149 -10.81 1.63 -13.71
C LEU A 149 -9.41 1.51 -14.33
N LEU A 150 -8.68 2.62 -14.40
CA LEU A 150 -7.31 2.64 -14.92
C LEU A 150 -6.37 1.76 -14.09
N LEU A 151 -6.49 1.83 -12.77
CA LEU A 151 -5.68 1.03 -11.85
C LEU A 151 -6.04 -0.47 -11.94
N ALA A 152 -7.31 -0.81 -12.09
CA ALA A 152 -7.75 -2.19 -12.27
C ALA A 152 -7.21 -2.81 -13.57
N MET A 153 -7.24 -2.06 -14.68
CA MET A 153 -6.66 -2.51 -15.95
C MET A 153 -5.14 -2.74 -15.83
N LEU A 154 -4.45 -1.87 -15.10
CA LEU A 154 -3.03 -2.02 -14.82
C LEU A 154 -2.75 -3.28 -13.98
N TYR A 155 -3.47 -3.48 -12.88
CA TYR A 155 -3.29 -4.66 -12.02
C TYR A 155 -3.61 -5.95 -12.76
N PHE A 156 -4.66 -5.97 -13.58
CA PHE A 156 -4.97 -7.13 -14.41
C PHE A 156 -3.80 -7.51 -15.32
N SER A 157 -3.15 -6.51 -15.94
CA SER A 157 -1.97 -6.72 -16.78
C SER A 157 -0.79 -7.29 -16.00
N LEU A 158 -0.57 -6.82 -14.76
CA LEU A 158 0.49 -7.33 -13.88
C LEU A 158 0.18 -8.74 -13.35
N PHE A 159 -1.08 -9.05 -13.05
CA PHE A 159 -1.49 -10.41 -12.68
C PHE A 159 -1.32 -11.38 -13.84
N TYR A 160 -1.68 -10.97 -15.05
CA TYR A 160 -1.45 -11.77 -16.25
C TYR A 160 0.05 -12.00 -16.50
N LEU A 161 0.88 -10.96 -16.36
CA LEU A 161 2.35 -11.08 -16.40
C LEU A 161 2.85 -12.09 -15.36
N GLY A 162 2.37 -12.02 -14.12
CA GLY A 162 2.73 -12.97 -13.07
C GLY A 162 2.31 -14.40 -13.42
N ALA A 163 1.11 -14.59 -13.96
CA ALA A 163 0.59 -15.90 -14.35
C ALA A 163 1.38 -16.55 -15.51
N THR A 164 1.91 -15.75 -16.43
CA THR A 164 2.71 -16.20 -17.58
C THR A 164 4.23 -16.17 -17.32
N SER A 165 4.66 -15.95 -16.07
CA SER A 165 6.08 -15.79 -15.71
C SER A 165 6.82 -17.08 -15.35
N ALA A 166 6.12 -18.22 -15.34
CA ALA A 166 6.61 -19.47 -14.76
C ALA A 166 8.00 -19.91 -15.26
N GLN A 167 8.27 -19.79 -16.56
CA GLN A 167 9.57 -20.18 -17.13
C GLN A 167 10.74 -19.26 -16.73
N VAL A 168 10.47 -17.98 -16.45
CA VAL A 168 11.52 -16.94 -16.29
C VAL A 168 11.66 -16.47 -14.84
N ALA A 169 10.67 -16.75 -14.00
CA ALA A 169 10.62 -16.29 -12.62
C ALA A 169 10.68 -17.45 -11.60
N ASP A 170 11.24 -18.60 -11.99
CA ASP A 170 11.41 -19.71 -11.06
C ASP A 170 12.31 -19.31 -9.87
N GLY A 171 11.89 -19.70 -8.67
CA GLY A 171 12.54 -19.30 -7.41
C GLY A 171 12.47 -17.81 -7.07
N ALA A 172 11.68 -17.00 -7.78
CA ALA A 172 11.47 -15.60 -7.40
C ALA A 172 10.72 -15.50 -6.06
N THR A 173 11.25 -14.71 -5.13
CA THR A 173 10.70 -14.59 -3.77
C THR A 173 9.75 -13.41 -3.60
N ASN A 174 9.74 -12.47 -4.56
CA ASN A 174 8.87 -11.30 -4.53
C ASN A 174 8.41 -10.86 -5.93
N GLY A 175 7.31 -10.09 -5.98
CA GLY A 175 6.72 -9.63 -7.25
C GLY A 175 7.62 -8.73 -8.10
N GLY A 176 8.58 -8.04 -7.48
CA GLY A 176 9.56 -7.23 -8.19
C GLY A 176 10.57 -8.06 -8.98
N GLN A 177 11.03 -9.16 -8.39
CA GLN A 177 11.90 -10.12 -9.09
C GLN A 177 11.17 -10.76 -10.26
N ILE A 178 9.91 -11.16 -10.08
CA ILE A 178 9.07 -11.70 -11.16
C ILE A 178 9.01 -10.69 -12.30
N PHE A 179 8.63 -9.46 -12.00
CA PHE A 179 8.49 -8.39 -12.98
C PHE A 179 9.80 -8.06 -13.70
N SER A 180 10.90 -7.94 -12.96
CA SER A 180 12.21 -7.60 -13.52
C SER A 180 12.77 -8.70 -14.42
N ARG A 181 12.67 -9.97 -14.00
CA ARG A 181 13.08 -11.12 -14.82
C ARG A 181 12.23 -11.27 -16.07
N TYR A 182 10.92 -11.08 -15.95
CA TYR A 182 10.00 -11.12 -17.08
C TYR A 182 10.35 -10.06 -18.13
N VAL A 183 10.59 -8.82 -17.69
CA VAL A 183 10.95 -7.73 -18.60
C VAL A 183 12.34 -7.93 -19.19
N ASN A 184 13.31 -8.43 -18.41
CA ASN A 184 14.62 -8.78 -18.94
C ASN A 184 14.52 -9.84 -20.06
N ALA A 185 13.65 -10.84 -19.91
CA ALA A 185 13.41 -11.84 -20.95
C ALA A 185 12.71 -11.26 -22.19
N LEU A 186 11.78 -10.32 -22.04
CA LEU A 186 11.09 -9.69 -23.17
C LEU A 186 11.93 -8.67 -23.95
N PHE A 187 12.67 -7.81 -23.24
CA PHE A 187 13.32 -6.62 -23.81
C PHE A 187 14.84 -6.65 -23.70
N GLY A 188 15.41 -7.73 -23.15
CA GLY A 188 16.84 -7.87 -22.92
C GLY A 188 17.41 -6.85 -21.93
N PHE A 189 18.72 -6.60 -22.05
CA PHE A 189 19.45 -5.68 -21.17
C PHE A 189 18.90 -4.25 -21.20
N THR A 190 18.49 -3.76 -22.38
CA THR A 190 17.89 -2.42 -22.52
C THR A 190 16.57 -2.31 -21.75
N GLY A 191 15.78 -3.39 -21.71
CA GLY A 191 14.57 -3.49 -20.90
C GLY A 191 14.84 -3.25 -19.41
N THR A 192 15.83 -3.93 -18.85
CA THR A 192 16.17 -3.81 -17.42
C THR A 192 16.51 -2.36 -17.04
N TRP A 193 17.30 -1.64 -17.85
CA TRP A 193 17.60 -0.23 -17.58
C TRP A 193 16.37 0.67 -17.57
N ILE A 194 15.48 0.45 -18.52
CA ILE A 194 14.22 1.18 -18.63
C ILE A 194 13.35 0.90 -17.39
N MET A 195 13.25 -0.36 -16.98
CA MET A 195 12.49 -0.75 -15.78
C MET A 195 13.05 -0.16 -14.51
N SER A 196 14.36 -0.23 -14.34
CA SER A 196 15.03 0.35 -13.18
C SER A 196 14.78 1.85 -13.11
N GLY A 197 14.84 2.56 -14.24
CA GLY A 197 14.48 3.97 -14.34
C GLY A 197 13.04 4.22 -13.85
N ILE A 198 12.08 3.42 -14.30
CA ILE A 198 10.66 3.58 -13.91
C ILE A 198 10.45 3.31 -12.43
N ILE A 199 10.98 2.21 -11.92
CA ILE A 199 10.79 1.84 -10.51
C ILE A 199 11.44 2.90 -9.63
N ILE A 200 12.63 3.40 -9.97
CA ILE A 200 13.28 4.52 -9.25
C ILE A 200 12.39 5.77 -9.29
N LEU A 201 11.89 6.15 -10.46
CA LEU A 201 11.04 7.34 -10.62
C LEU A 201 9.69 7.21 -9.89
N ALA A 202 9.06 6.03 -9.93
CA ALA A 202 7.80 5.72 -9.26
C ALA A 202 7.95 5.83 -7.73
N ASN A 203 8.99 5.19 -7.21
CA ASN A 203 9.30 5.21 -5.79
C ASN A 203 9.76 6.60 -5.36
N MET A 204 10.50 7.35 -6.18
CA MET A 204 10.87 8.73 -5.90
C MET A 204 9.63 9.64 -5.77
N THR A 205 8.69 9.51 -6.71
CA THR A 205 7.40 10.25 -6.70
C THR A 205 6.63 9.97 -5.41
N THR A 206 6.54 8.70 -5.03
CA THR A 206 5.82 8.26 -3.83
C THR A 206 6.53 8.75 -2.56
N LEU A 207 7.85 8.61 -2.49
CA LEU A 207 8.67 9.08 -1.37
C LEU A 207 8.48 10.59 -1.16
N VAL A 208 8.63 11.39 -2.23
CA VAL A 208 8.44 12.85 -2.18
C VAL A 208 7.02 13.19 -1.73
N GLY A 209 6.00 12.57 -2.31
CA GLY A 209 4.60 12.84 -1.97
C GLY A 209 4.26 12.52 -0.51
N VAL A 210 4.62 11.32 -0.04
CA VAL A 210 4.30 10.87 1.33
C VAL A 210 5.11 11.66 2.36
N THR A 211 6.39 11.93 2.12
CA THR A 211 7.24 12.69 3.04
C THR A 211 6.82 14.15 3.12
N SER A 212 6.55 14.80 1.98
CA SER A 212 6.05 16.17 1.97
C SER A 212 4.69 16.29 2.67
N ALA A 213 3.77 15.35 2.45
CA ALA A 213 2.47 15.40 3.12
C ALA A 213 2.57 15.15 4.63
N CYS A 214 3.46 14.24 5.06
CA CYS A 214 3.75 14.06 6.48
C CYS A 214 4.39 15.31 7.09
N ALA A 215 5.38 15.90 6.44
CA ALA A 215 6.04 17.12 6.92
C ALA A 215 5.08 18.31 7.00
N ASP A 216 4.19 18.49 6.01
CA ASP A 216 3.15 19.51 6.04
C ASP A 216 2.17 19.27 7.20
N TYR A 217 1.75 18.02 7.42
CA TYR A 217 0.87 17.68 8.53
C TYR A 217 1.52 17.99 9.89
N PHE A 218 2.75 17.54 10.13
CA PHE A 218 3.42 17.72 11.43
C PHE A 218 3.89 19.15 11.69
N SER A 219 4.24 19.91 10.65
CA SER A 219 4.59 21.33 10.79
C SER A 219 3.43 22.18 11.33
N LYS A 220 2.17 21.75 11.15
CA LYS A 220 0.99 22.45 11.68
C LYS A 220 0.78 22.29 13.17
N PHE A 221 1.36 21.26 13.80
CA PHE A 221 1.20 21.01 15.24
C PHE A 221 2.20 21.78 16.10
N HIS A 222 3.30 22.27 15.52
CA HIS A 222 4.36 22.94 16.25
C HIS A 222 4.79 24.25 15.60
N VAL A 223 4.54 25.36 16.30
CA VAL A 223 4.84 26.74 15.84
C VAL A 223 6.34 26.97 15.58
N ARG A 224 7.23 26.19 16.20
CA ARG A 224 8.69 26.32 16.07
C ARG A 224 9.34 25.38 15.06
N LEU A 225 8.67 24.29 14.67
CA LEU A 225 9.26 23.25 13.82
C LEU A 225 8.72 23.40 12.40
N SER A 226 9.55 23.94 11.52
CA SER A 226 9.18 24.24 10.13
C SER A 226 9.11 22.98 9.27
N TYR A 227 8.44 23.06 8.12
CA TYR A 227 8.36 21.98 7.14
C TYR A 227 9.74 21.38 6.77
N PRO A 228 10.80 22.17 6.49
CA PRO A 228 12.13 21.64 6.19
C PRO A 228 12.72 20.77 7.31
N PHE A 229 12.48 21.12 8.58
CA PHE A 229 12.93 20.34 9.72
C PHE A 229 12.30 18.94 9.70
N TRP A 230 10.99 18.85 9.51
CA TRP A 230 10.29 17.57 9.45
C TRP A 230 10.70 16.73 8.24
N VAL A 231 10.96 17.35 7.09
CA VAL A 231 11.50 16.65 5.91
C VAL A 231 12.84 16.00 6.24
N VAL A 232 13.78 16.71 6.88
CA VAL A 232 15.08 16.17 7.26
C VAL A 232 14.93 15.02 8.27
N VAL A 233 14.12 15.21 9.31
CA VAL A 233 13.86 14.18 10.33
C VAL A 233 13.29 12.91 9.69
N PHE A 234 12.27 13.03 8.85
CA PHE A 234 11.69 11.86 8.18
C PHE A 234 12.66 11.18 7.22
N THR A 235 13.50 11.94 6.52
CA THR A 235 14.55 11.39 5.64
C THR A 235 15.58 10.58 6.44
N ILE A 236 16.03 11.10 7.59
CA ILE A 236 16.97 10.39 8.48
C ILE A 236 16.34 9.11 9.02
N VAL A 237 15.13 9.19 9.57
CA VAL A 237 14.40 8.02 10.08
C VAL A 237 14.21 6.97 8.99
N THR A 238 13.83 7.41 7.79
CA THR A 238 13.63 6.53 6.63
C THR A 238 14.91 5.80 6.25
N THR A 239 16.02 6.54 6.13
CA THR A 239 17.32 5.97 5.75
C THR A 239 17.80 4.94 6.77
N THR A 240 17.63 5.23 8.06
CA THR A 240 18.01 4.30 9.15
C THR A 240 17.16 3.04 9.15
N VAL A 241 15.84 3.17 9.01
CA VAL A 241 14.93 2.01 9.04
C VAL A 241 15.06 1.17 7.76
N ALA A 242 15.32 1.79 6.61
CA ALA A 242 15.50 1.11 5.33
C ALA A 242 16.63 0.06 5.38
N GLN A 243 17.67 0.29 6.19
CA GLN A 243 18.81 -0.63 6.34
C GLN A 243 18.42 -2.05 6.78
N THR A 244 17.24 -2.22 7.39
CA THR A 244 16.73 -3.54 7.77
C THR A 244 16.44 -4.47 6.56
N GLY A 245 16.31 -3.93 5.35
CA GLY A 245 15.95 -4.71 4.15
C GLY A 245 14.43 -4.88 4.00
N LEU A 246 13.95 -5.22 2.80
CA LEU A 246 12.50 -5.29 2.54
C LEU A 246 11.85 -6.43 3.33
N THR A 247 12.46 -7.61 3.35
CA THR A 247 11.91 -8.82 3.99
C THR A 247 11.68 -8.62 5.49
N GLU A 248 12.69 -8.12 6.20
CA GLU A 248 12.60 -7.83 7.64
C GLU A 248 11.59 -6.72 7.95
N LEU A 249 11.60 -5.66 7.13
CA LEU A 249 10.64 -4.57 7.24
C LEU A 249 9.20 -5.07 7.08
N LEU A 250 8.95 -5.94 6.10
CA LEU A 250 7.66 -6.57 5.89
C LEU A 250 7.28 -7.48 7.06
N ARG A 251 8.22 -8.24 7.64
CA ARG A 251 7.95 -9.08 8.83
C ARG A 251 7.42 -8.26 10.01
N ILE A 252 7.93 -7.04 10.20
CA ILE A 252 7.46 -6.15 11.28
C ILE A 252 6.16 -5.43 10.89
N THR A 253 6.05 -5.03 9.62
CA THR A 253 4.94 -4.18 9.14
C THR A 253 3.65 -4.97 8.93
N ILE A 254 3.73 -6.21 8.44
CA ILE A 254 2.55 -7.05 8.15
C ILE A 254 1.67 -7.26 9.40
N PRO A 255 2.19 -7.67 10.58
CA PRO A 255 1.39 -7.78 11.80
C PRO A 255 0.70 -6.46 12.17
N ALA A 256 1.40 -5.33 12.05
CA ALA A 256 0.83 -4.02 12.35
C ALA A 256 -0.30 -3.66 11.37
N LEU A 257 -0.14 -4.00 10.09
CA LEU A 257 -1.18 -3.81 9.08
C LEU A 257 -2.39 -4.70 9.35
N LEU A 258 -2.20 -5.98 9.68
CA LEU A 258 -3.29 -6.90 10.04
C LEU A 258 -4.13 -6.38 11.22
N LEU A 259 -3.53 -5.63 12.15
CA LEU A 259 -4.25 -5.01 13.24
C LEU A 259 -5.03 -3.74 12.81
N ILE A 260 -4.38 -2.85 12.06
CA ILE A 260 -4.92 -1.50 11.79
C ILE A 260 -5.91 -1.50 10.62
N TYR A 261 -5.68 -2.32 9.59
CA TYR A 261 -6.49 -2.32 8.37
C TYR A 261 -7.96 -2.71 8.59
N PRO A 262 -8.27 -3.80 9.30
CA PRO A 262 -9.65 -4.15 9.63
C PRO A 262 -10.42 -3.00 10.28
N VAL A 263 -9.78 -2.31 11.23
CA VAL A 263 -10.36 -1.16 11.94
C VAL A 263 -10.63 -0.02 10.97
N ALA A 264 -9.68 0.29 10.08
CA ALA A 264 -9.84 1.32 9.05
C ALA A 264 -10.99 1.00 8.08
N ILE A 265 -11.09 -0.25 7.61
CA ILE A 265 -12.19 -0.72 6.75
C ILE A 265 -13.53 -0.56 7.47
N MET A 266 -13.63 -1.01 8.72
CA MET A 266 -14.86 -0.90 9.49
C MET A 266 -15.25 0.55 9.79
N LEU A 267 -14.27 1.46 9.98
CA LEU A 267 -14.54 2.90 10.10
C LEU A 267 -15.16 3.48 8.83
N VAL A 268 -14.64 3.11 7.65
CA VAL A 268 -15.21 3.54 6.37
C VAL A 268 -16.63 3.00 6.20
N LEU A 269 -16.86 1.72 6.49
CA LEU A 269 -18.18 1.10 6.43
C LEU A 269 -19.18 1.75 7.40
N LEU A 270 -18.78 1.95 8.66
CA LEU A 270 -19.60 2.63 9.66
C LEU A 270 -19.98 4.04 9.22
N GLN A 271 -19.06 4.78 8.59
CA GLN A 271 -19.33 6.12 8.09
C GLN A 271 -20.32 6.12 6.92
N ILE A 272 -20.30 5.11 6.04
CA ILE A 272 -21.27 4.94 4.95
C ILE A 272 -22.67 4.61 5.53
N VAL A 273 -22.73 3.71 6.51
CA VAL A 273 -24.00 3.26 7.10
C VAL A 273 -24.51 4.21 8.19
N ARG A 274 -23.74 5.27 8.53
CA ARG A 274 -24.00 6.18 9.65
C ARG A 274 -25.42 6.72 9.71
N SER A 275 -26.03 7.08 8.58
CA SER A 275 -27.40 7.61 8.53
C SER A 275 -28.47 6.57 8.91
N LYS A 276 -28.15 5.28 8.83
CA LYS A 276 -29.03 4.16 9.16
C LYS A 276 -28.78 3.59 10.57
N LEU A 277 -27.75 4.08 11.27
CA LEU A 277 -27.40 3.58 12.60
C LEU A 277 -28.35 4.16 13.66
N PRO A 278 -29.08 3.32 14.41
CA PRO A 278 -30.03 3.80 15.41
C PRO A 278 -29.34 4.41 16.64
N ASN A 279 -28.15 3.93 17.01
CA ASN A 279 -27.28 4.57 17.99
C ASN A 279 -25.84 4.62 17.48
N ILE A 280 -25.43 5.79 16.99
CA ILE A 280 -24.11 6.01 16.38
C ILE A 280 -22.99 5.65 17.37
N LYS A 281 -23.02 6.15 18.61
CA LYS A 281 -21.94 5.91 19.57
C LYS A 281 -21.79 4.42 19.88
N PHE A 282 -22.89 3.76 20.24
CA PHE A 282 -22.85 2.33 20.58
C PHE A 282 -22.38 1.47 19.41
N SER A 283 -22.91 1.72 18.20
CA SER A 283 -22.56 0.93 17.01
C SER A 283 -21.09 1.07 16.63
N TYR A 284 -20.51 2.27 16.77
CA TYR A 284 -19.09 2.49 16.55
C TYR A 284 -18.24 1.76 17.59
N TYR A 285 -18.49 1.98 18.89
CA TYR A 285 -17.68 1.36 19.94
C TYR A 285 -17.75 -0.17 19.90
N PHE A 286 -18.95 -0.74 19.77
CA PHE A 286 -19.12 -2.19 19.78
C PHE A 286 -18.46 -2.86 18.57
N THR A 287 -18.72 -2.34 17.37
CA THR A 287 -18.16 -2.91 16.13
C THR A 287 -16.63 -2.78 16.11
N LEU A 288 -16.09 -1.63 16.51
CA LEU A 288 -14.65 -1.41 16.52
C LEU A 288 -13.95 -2.24 17.59
N LEU A 289 -14.54 -2.40 18.79
CA LEU A 289 -13.96 -3.23 19.85
C LEU A 289 -13.86 -4.70 19.41
N VAL A 290 -14.93 -5.24 18.83
CA VAL A 290 -14.92 -6.60 18.27
C VAL A 290 -13.87 -6.70 17.17
N THR A 291 -13.83 -5.75 16.24
CA THR A 291 -12.86 -5.74 15.13
C THR A 291 -11.42 -5.72 15.66
N VAL A 292 -11.10 -4.84 16.61
CA VAL A 292 -9.76 -4.72 17.22
C VAL A 292 -9.37 -6.03 17.90
N PHE A 293 -10.29 -6.65 18.66
CA PHE A 293 -10.00 -7.90 19.36
C PHE A 293 -9.59 -9.02 18.39
N PHE A 294 -10.37 -9.27 17.34
CA PHE A 294 -10.06 -10.32 16.37
C PHE A 294 -8.85 -9.97 15.50
N SER A 295 -8.67 -8.70 15.13
CA SER A 295 -7.50 -8.25 14.36
C SER A 295 -6.21 -8.33 15.17
N ALA A 296 -6.29 -8.14 16.49
CA ALA A 296 -5.17 -8.36 17.40
C ALA A 296 -4.81 -9.85 17.49
N CYS A 297 -5.80 -10.75 17.45
CA CYS A 297 -5.53 -12.18 17.36
C CYS A 297 -4.83 -12.55 16.04
N ASP A 298 -5.30 -12.04 14.90
CA ASP A 298 -4.65 -12.26 13.60
C ASP A 298 -3.20 -11.71 13.59
N SER A 299 -2.98 -10.53 14.17
CA SER A 299 -1.66 -9.92 14.32
C SER A 299 -0.71 -10.74 15.20
N LEU A 300 -1.20 -11.25 16.35
CA LEU A 300 -0.44 -12.09 17.28
C LEU A 300 -0.11 -13.47 16.68
N LYS A 301 -1.02 -14.04 15.90
CA LYS A 301 -0.78 -15.28 15.14
C LYS A 301 0.34 -15.08 14.13
N ASN A 302 0.37 -13.96 13.43
CA ASN A 302 1.40 -13.70 12.42
C ASN A 302 2.82 -13.60 12.98
N VAL A 303 2.97 -13.34 14.28
CA VAL A 303 4.26 -13.32 14.99
C VAL A 303 4.48 -14.56 15.88
N ASP A 304 3.66 -15.60 15.73
CA ASP A 304 3.73 -16.85 16.51
C ASP A 304 3.65 -16.66 18.05
N LEU A 305 3.01 -15.57 18.52
CA LEU A 305 2.85 -15.24 19.94
C LEU A 305 1.45 -15.54 20.48
N LEU A 306 0.56 -16.12 19.67
CA LEU A 306 -0.81 -16.38 20.08
C LEU A 306 -0.89 -17.61 21.02
N PRO A 307 -1.53 -17.50 22.20
CA PRO A 307 -1.66 -18.66 23.09
C PRO A 307 -2.44 -19.80 22.45
N GLN A 308 -1.92 -21.03 22.57
CA GLN A 308 -2.47 -22.22 21.90
C GLN A 308 -3.92 -22.55 22.28
N THR A 309 -4.35 -22.17 23.49
CA THR A 309 -5.76 -22.26 23.92
C THR A 309 -6.68 -21.35 23.12
N LEU A 310 -6.22 -20.14 22.81
CA LEU A 310 -6.96 -19.17 22.00
C LEU A 310 -6.92 -19.58 20.52
N GLU A 311 -5.80 -20.15 20.06
CA GLU A 311 -5.64 -20.67 18.70
C GLU A 311 -6.66 -21.78 18.41
N ASN A 312 -6.80 -22.74 19.34
CA ASN A 312 -7.77 -23.82 19.20
C ASN A 312 -9.23 -23.32 19.15
N LEU A 313 -9.57 -22.30 19.95
CA LEU A 313 -10.91 -21.69 19.90
C LEU A 313 -11.14 -20.92 18.59
N LEU A 314 -10.16 -20.15 18.14
CA LEU A 314 -10.26 -19.36 16.92
C LEU A 314 -10.19 -20.22 15.66
N SER A 315 -9.56 -21.40 15.70
CA SER A 315 -9.49 -22.34 14.57
C SER A 315 -10.86 -22.82 14.06
N HIS A 316 -11.89 -22.72 14.90
CA HIS A 316 -13.27 -23.03 14.53
C HIS A 316 -13.98 -21.89 13.79
N LEU A 317 -13.40 -20.68 13.75
CA LEU A 317 -13.96 -19.56 13.00
C LEU A 317 -13.68 -19.71 11.50
N PRO A 318 -14.67 -19.45 10.64
CA PRO A 318 -14.42 -19.41 9.20
C PRO A 318 -13.45 -18.28 8.88
N LEU A 319 -12.53 -18.51 7.92
CA LEU A 319 -11.48 -17.56 7.49
C LEU A 319 -10.37 -17.31 8.52
N TYR A 320 -10.32 -18.07 9.62
CA TYR A 320 -9.21 -17.99 10.59
C TYR A 320 -7.88 -18.50 10.02
N SER A 321 -7.92 -19.59 9.24
CA SER A 321 -6.74 -20.13 8.55
C SER A 321 -6.02 -19.07 7.73
N ASP A 322 -6.81 -18.18 7.13
CA ASP A 322 -6.35 -17.24 6.12
C ASP A 322 -5.98 -15.86 6.70
N GLY A 323 -6.05 -15.66 8.03
CA GLY A 323 -5.71 -14.39 8.67
C GLY A 323 -6.79 -13.30 8.52
N MET A 324 -8.05 -13.70 8.34
CA MET A 324 -9.21 -12.80 8.26
C MET A 324 -10.26 -13.15 9.32
N ALA A 325 -9.82 -13.53 10.52
CA ALA A 325 -10.71 -13.91 11.61
C ALA A 325 -11.62 -12.75 12.04
N TRP A 326 -11.21 -11.50 11.81
CA TRP A 326 -11.98 -10.30 12.11
C TRP A 326 -13.24 -10.12 11.27
N LEU A 327 -13.28 -10.63 10.03
CA LEU A 327 -14.29 -10.24 9.04
C LEU A 327 -15.70 -10.60 9.50
N ILE A 328 -15.94 -11.88 9.77
CA ILE A 328 -17.26 -12.38 10.15
C ILE A 328 -17.72 -11.77 11.49
N PRO A 329 -16.92 -11.80 12.57
CA PRO A 329 -17.31 -11.18 13.83
C PRO A 329 -17.59 -9.68 13.72
N ALA A 330 -16.82 -8.93 12.92
CA ALA A 330 -17.03 -7.50 12.73
C ALA A 330 -18.36 -7.20 12.03
N PHE A 331 -18.70 -7.95 10.98
CA PHE A 331 -19.99 -7.81 10.29
C PHE A 331 -21.16 -8.25 11.16
N VAL A 332 -21.02 -9.33 11.93
CA VAL A 332 -22.02 -9.75 12.92
C VAL A 332 -22.21 -8.67 13.99
N ALA A 333 -21.13 -8.09 14.51
CA ALA A 333 -21.20 -7.01 15.48
C ALA A 333 -21.91 -5.77 14.92
N LEU A 334 -21.62 -5.40 13.66
CA LEU A 334 -22.30 -4.32 12.96
C LEU A 334 -23.80 -4.61 12.80
N ALA A 335 -24.17 -5.82 12.36
CA ALA A 335 -25.57 -6.23 12.21
C ALA A 335 -26.31 -6.25 13.56
N LEU A 336 -25.68 -6.78 14.62
CA LEU A 336 -26.23 -6.76 15.97
C LEU A 336 -26.40 -5.33 16.48
N SER A 337 -25.48 -4.42 16.19
CA SER A 337 -25.61 -3.02 16.61
C SER A 337 -26.78 -2.30 15.93
N LEU A 338 -27.06 -2.63 14.66
CA LEU A 338 -28.23 -2.15 13.93
C LEU A 338 -29.55 -2.66 14.52
N LEU A 339 -29.58 -3.91 15.01
CA LEU A 339 -30.75 -4.52 15.63
C LEU A 339 -30.96 -4.05 17.07
N LEU A 340 -29.91 -4.04 17.89
CA LEU A 340 -29.95 -3.70 19.32
C LEU A 340 -30.09 -2.20 19.56
N GLY A 341 -29.52 -1.36 18.69
CA GLY A 341 -29.63 0.08 18.84
C GLY A 341 -31.05 0.62 18.59
N ARG A 342 -31.98 -0.20 18.05
CA ARG A 342 -33.41 0.13 17.97
C ARG A 342 -34.09 0.17 19.35
N LYS A 343 -33.48 -0.34 20.41
CA LYS A 343 -33.98 -0.20 21.79
C LYS A 343 -33.37 1.01 22.48
N LYS A 344 -33.93 2.18 22.21
CA LYS A 344 -34.08 3.27 23.19
C LYS A 344 -35.38 3.99 22.89
N VAL A 345 -36.37 3.75 23.77
CA VAL A 345 -37.54 4.60 24.01
C VAL A 345 -37.06 5.99 24.41
#